data_AF-A0A399G2B1-F1
#
_entry.id   AF-A0A399G2B1-F1
#
_cell.length_a   1.000
_cell.length_b   1.000
_cell.length_c   1.000
_cell.angle_alpha   90.00
_cell.angle_beta   90.00
_cell.angle_gamma   90.00
#
_symmetry.space_group_name_H-M   'P 1'
#
loop_
_entity.id
_entity.type
_entity.pdbx_description
1 polymer ?
#
loop_
_entity_poly.entity_id
_entity_poly.type
_entity_poly.pdbx_seq_one_letter_code
_entity_poly.pdbx_strand_id
1 'polypeptide(L)'
;MTQNRRSNADGDDSLRARVLDLRERGWSNPDIRAELGLSGWKLTQLLQGHVEPAHANLANRARTELRAQARDLREQGWSYDATARRLRVSKSSLSVWLRDLPKPETYHPGEPPEGSGMTPQEWAEHCAHRQERYRRRKAEERRAQVVEAAKEIGELTDRELLIAGAIAYWCEGSKSKPWRRQGEVVFVNSDPHLVRMFLRFLELCGWSRDEVTFRLSIHENADVEDATRFWSEVVGVPPERFRRPTLKKHNPRTVRKKTGDHYHGSLVLYAQKSSRLYRRFEGWARAVMQGTEEAVTEIENTEEPPW
;
A
#
# COMPACT_ATOMS: atom_id res chain seq x y z
N MET A 1 32.25 -36.08 -45.32
CA MET A 1 32.07 -35.14 -44.18
C MET A 1 31.25 -35.72 -43.01
N THR A 2 30.79 -36.97 -43.07
CA THR A 2 29.87 -37.56 -42.08
C THR A 2 30.56 -38.26 -40.89
N GLN A 3 31.84 -38.66 -41.02
CA GLN A 3 32.57 -39.34 -39.94
C GLN A 3 33.05 -38.39 -38.82
N ASN A 4 33.42 -37.14 -39.15
CA ASN A 4 33.97 -36.19 -38.17
C ASN A 4 32.93 -35.55 -37.24
N ARG A 5 31.63 -35.67 -37.57
CA ARG A 5 30.52 -35.21 -36.71
C ARG A 5 30.10 -36.27 -35.68
N ARG A 6 30.32 -37.55 -35.95
CA ARG A 6 30.01 -38.64 -35.01
C ARG A 6 31.03 -38.73 -33.87
N SER A 7 32.33 -38.58 -34.17
CA SER A 7 33.39 -38.60 -33.15
C SER A 7 33.31 -37.47 -32.12
N ASN A 8 32.90 -36.26 -32.53
CA ASN A 8 32.70 -35.13 -31.61
C ASN A 8 31.42 -35.25 -30.78
N ALA A 9 30.38 -35.93 -31.28
CA ALA A 9 29.15 -36.17 -30.53
C ALA A 9 29.37 -37.20 -29.40
N ASP A 10 30.09 -38.29 -29.69
CA ASP A 10 30.44 -39.30 -28.67
C ASP A 10 31.30 -38.72 -27.53
N GLY A 11 32.18 -37.77 -27.85
CA GLY A 11 33.00 -37.05 -26.86
C GLY A 11 32.18 -36.12 -25.96
N ASP A 12 31.23 -35.38 -26.54
CA ASP A 12 30.35 -34.47 -25.79
C ASP A 12 29.33 -35.23 -24.92
N ASP A 13 28.83 -36.39 -25.37
CA ASP A 13 27.93 -37.25 -24.58
C ASP A 13 28.66 -37.90 -23.40
N SER A 14 29.90 -38.36 -23.59
CA SER A 14 30.76 -38.85 -22.51
C SER A 14 31.11 -37.76 -21.49
N LEU A 15 31.40 -36.55 -21.97
CA LEU A 15 31.67 -35.39 -21.12
C LEU A 15 30.43 -34.96 -20.34
N ARG A 16 29.25 -34.99 -20.97
CA ARG A 16 27.96 -34.73 -20.34
C ARG A 16 27.69 -35.73 -19.21
N ALA A 17 27.91 -37.02 -19.45
CA ALA A 17 27.73 -38.06 -18.43
C ALA A 17 28.63 -37.82 -17.20
N ARG A 18 29.90 -37.43 -17.41
CA ARG A 18 30.83 -37.09 -16.32
C ARG A 18 30.41 -35.84 -15.54
N VAL A 19 29.92 -34.81 -16.23
CA VAL A 19 29.39 -33.60 -15.59
C VAL A 19 28.18 -33.94 -14.72
N LEU A 20 27.29 -34.82 -15.19
CA LEU A 20 26.11 -35.24 -14.43
C LEU A 20 26.48 -36.08 -13.21
N ASP A 21 27.39 -37.04 -13.32
CA ASP A 21 27.90 -37.84 -12.17
C ASP A 21 28.49 -36.96 -11.07
N LEU A 22 29.39 -36.03 -11.42
CA LEU A 22 29.99 -35.11 -10.44
C LEU A 22 28.93 -34.23 -9.79
N ARG A 23 27.91 -33.83 -10.56
CA ARG A 23 26.81 -33.02 -10.06
C ARG A 23 25.89 -33.81 -9.11
N GLU A 24 25.59 -35.06 -9.43
CA GLU A 24 24.83 -35.99 -8.56
C GLU A 24 25.57 -36.26 -7.24
N ARG A 25 26.91 -36.27 -7.28
CA ARG A 25 27.79 -36.36 -6.10
C ARG A 25 27.90 -35.06 -5.30
N GLY A 26 27.16 -34.01 -5.68
CA GLY A 26 27.03 -32.76 -4.94
C GLY A 26 28.12 -31.72 -5.19
N TRP A 27 28.93 -31.88 -6.25
CA TRP A 27 30.00 -30.93 -6.56
C TRP A 27 29.44 -29.58 -7.04
N SER A 28 30.08 -28.48 -6.65
CA SER A 28 29.67 -27.14 -7.06
C SER A 28 30.08 -26.83 -8.51
N ASN A 29 29.37 -25.92 -9.17
CA ASN A 29 29.73 -25.49 -10.54
C ASN A 29 31.20 -25.02 -10.66
N PRO A 30 31.78 -24.27 -9.70
CA PRO A 30 33.21 -23.98 -9.68
C PRO A 30 34.11 -25.22 -9.67
N ASP A 31 33.80 -26.22 -8.83
CA ASP A 31 34.63 -27.41 -8.66
C ASP A 31 34.60 -28.30 -9.91
N ILE A 32 33.42 -28.49 -10.51
CA ILE A 32 33.26 -29.25 -11.76
C ILE A 32 34.05 -28.59 -12.91
N ARG A 33 34.07 -27.25 -12.95
CA ARG A 33 34.82 -26.52 -13.98
C ARG A 33 36.32 -26.65 -13.80
N ALA A 34 36.80 -26.62 -12.57
CA ALA A 34 38.22 -26.80 -12.26
C ALA A 34 38.68 -28.22 -12.59
N GLU A 35 37.89 -29.23 -12.20
CA GLU A 35 38.20 -30.65 -12.39
C GLU A 35 38.19 -31.06 -13.87
N LEU A 36 37.20 -30.59 -14.64
CA LEU A 36 37.03 -30.98 -16.04
C LEU A 36 37.58 -29.95 -17.04
N GLY A 37 38.20 -28.87 -16.55
CA GLY A 37 38.75 -27.79 -17.39
C GLY A 37 37.70 -27.05 -18.23
N LEU A 38 36.47 -26.92 -17.73
CA LEU A 38 35.33 -26.40 -18.50
C LEU A 38 35.14 -24.88 -18.35
N SER A 39 34.80 -24.23 -19.46
CA SER A 39 34.27 -22.87 -19.44
C SER A 39 32.87 -22.83 -18.80
N GLY A 40 32.50 -21.69 -18.21
CA GLY A 40 31.18 -21.54 -17.59
C GLY A 40 30.03 -21.76 -18.58
N TRP A 41 30.22 -21.34 -19.83
CA TRP A 41 29.25 -21.54 -20.90
C TRP A 41 29.10 -23.01 -21.31
N LYS A 42 30.21 -23.76 -21.46
CA LYS A 42 30.18 -25.18 -21.83
C LYS A 42 29.54 -26.02 -20.72
N LEU A 43 29.78 -25.70 -19.45
CA LEU A 43 29.10 -26.35 -18.33
C LEU A 43 27.57 -26.16 -18.40
N THR A 44 27.11 -24.92 -18.62
CA THR A 44 25.67 -24.61 -18.75
C THR A 44 25.03 -25.37 -19.90
N GLN A 45 25.72 -25.50 -21.04
CA GLN A 45 25.23 -26.27 -22.19
C GLN A 45 25.11 -27.77 -21.87
N LEU A 46 26.10 -28.35 -21.18
CA LEU A 46 26.08 -29.77 -20.81
C LEU A 46 25.02 -30.09 -19.74
N LEU A 47 24.66 -29.14 -18.89
CA LEU A 47 23.61 -29.27 -17.87
C LEU A 47 22.19 -28.98 -18.42
N GLN A 48 22.06 -28.53 -19.65
CA GLN A 48 20.78 -28.10 -20.22
C GLN A 48 19.79 -29.27 -20.31
N GLY A 49 18.60 -29.14 -19.71
CA GLY A 49 17.56 -30.17 -19.68
C GLY A 49 17.67 -31.16 -18.51
N HIS A 50 18.72 -31.06 -17.68
CA HIS A 50 18.76 -31.75 -16.40
C HIS A 50 17.91 -30.98 -15.39
N VAL A 51 16.85 -31.60 -14.85
CA VAL A 51 16.01 -30.99 -13.82
C VAL A 51 16.80 -30.97 -12.51
N GLU A 52 17.13 -29.77 -12.02
CA GLU A 52 17.83 -29.63 -10.75
C GLU A 52 16.97 -30.22 -9.60
N PRO A 53 17.52 -31.06 -8.71
CA PRO A 53 16.97 -31.13 -7.37
C PRO A 53 17.15 -29.75 -6.72
N ALA A 54 16.06 -29.18 -6.19
CA ALA A 54 16.01 -27.83 -5.66
C ALA A 54 17.19 -27.54 -4.71
N HIS A 55 18.16 -26.78 -5.22
CA HIS A 55 19.23 -26.07 -4.52
C HIS A 55 20.14 -26.91 -3.59
N ALA A 56 21.32 -27.30 -4.12
CA ALA A 56 22.36 -27.98 -3.36
C ALA A 56 23.78 -27.43 -3.57
N ASN A 57 23.97 -26.11 -3.61
CA ASN A 57 25.30 -25.55 -3.30
C ASN A 57 25.30 -25.19 -1.81
N LEU A 58 26.27 -25.69 -1.04
CA LEU A 58 26.35 -25.51 0.43
C LEU A 58 26.25 -24.03 0.86
N ALA A 59 26.85 -23.11 0.08
CA ALA A 59 26.77 -21.67 0.29
C ALA A 59 25.36 -21.08 0.07
N ASN A 60 24.57 -21.65 -0.85
CA ASN A 60 23.18 -21.24 -1.08
C ASN A 60 22.27 -21.80 0.02
N ARG A 61 22.51 -23.04 0.48
CA ARG A 61 21.79 -23.63 1.63
C ARG A 61 22.04 -22.83 2.91
N ALA A 62 23.29 -22.52 3.21
CA ALA A 62 23.65 -21.67 4.35
C ALA A 62 22.97 -20.28 4.28
N ARG A 63 22.88 -19.67 3.09
CA ARG A 63 22.13 -18.40 2.92
C ARG A 63 20.63 -18.55 3.10
N THR A 64 20.04 -19.67 2.66
CA THR A 64 18.62 -19.97 2.86
C THR A 64 18.30 -20.22 4.34
N GLU A 65 19.16 -20.96 5.05
CA GLU A 65 19.03 -21.20 6.49
C GLU A 65 19.18 -19.91 7.29
N LEU A 66 20.20 -19.08 7.00
CA LEU A 66 20.37 -17.77 7.64
C LEU A 66 19.19 -16.84 7.36
N ARG A 67 18.61 -16.90 6.15
CA ARG A 67 17.38 -16.16 5.83
C ARG A 67 16.20 -16.64 6.68
N ALA A 68 16.01 -17.94 6.83
CA ALA A 68 14.94 -18.50 7.65
C ALA A 68 15.10 -18.07 9.12
N GLN A 69 16.31 -18.21 9.68
CA GLN A 69 16.62 -17.77 11.05
C GLN A 69 16.41 -16.26 11.24
N ALA A 70 16.76 -15.45 10.25
CA ALA A 70 16.54 -14.00 10.31
C ALA A 70 15.06 -13.64 10.38
N ARG A 71 14.19 -14.41 9.70
CA ARG A 71 12.73 -14.23 9.73
C ARG A 71 12.15 -14.65 11.07
N ASP A 72 12.59 -15.78 11.60
CA ASP A 72 12.20 -16.29 12.91
C ASP A 72 12.52 -15.28 14.03
N LEU A 73 13.75 -14.76 14.03
CA LEU A 73 14.18 -13.71 14.95
C LEU A 73 13.34 -12.43 14.77
N ARG A 74 12.93 -12.12 13.54
CA ARG A 74 12.11 -10.95 13.25
C ARG A 74 10.70 -11.08 13.82
N GLU A 75 10.10 -12.26 13.74
CA GLU A 75 8.81 -12.59 14.35
C GLU A 75 8.88 -12.52 15.88
N GLN A 76 10.00 -12.95 16.46
CA GLN A 76 10.31 -12.80 17.89
C GLN A 76 10.64 -11.34 18.29
N GLY A 77 10.55 -10.38 17.38
CA GLY A 77 10.74 -8.95 17.63
C GLY A 77 12.19 -8.47 17.71
N TRP A 78 13.16 -9.28 17.32
CA TRP A 78 14.56 -8.86 17.26
C TRP A 78 14.76 -7.69 16.28
N SER A 79 15.57 -6.74 16.71
CA SER A 79 15.97 -5.59 15.90
C SER A 79 16.92 -6.03 14.78
N TYR A 80 16.93 -5.29 13.67
CA TYR A 80 17.87 -5.52 12.56
C TYR A 80 19.33 -5.60 13.02
N ASP A 81 19.72 -4.72 13.94
CA ASP A 81 21.09 -4.67 14.46
C ASP A 81 21.41 -5.87 15.35
N ALA A 82 20.45 -6.35 16.12
CA ALA A 82 20.59 -7.56 16.92
C ALA A 82 20.68 -8.81 16.05
N THR A 83 19.80 -8.93 15.06
CA THR A 83 19.80 -10.05 14.10
C THR A 83 21.10 -10.09 13.28
N ALA A 84 21.59 -8.93 12.84
CA ALA A 84 22.84 -8.85 12.07
C ALA A 84 24.03 -9.33 12.89
N ARG A 85 24.12 -8.91 14.15
CA ARG A 85 25.18 -9.35 15.07
C ARG A 85 25.06 -10.85 15.38
N ARG A 86 23.86 -11.32 15.71
CA ARG A 86 23.59 -12.71 16.08
C ARG A 86 23.92 -13.68 14.94
N LEU A 87 23.50 -13.36 13.72
CA LEU A 87 23.70 -14.22 12.55
C LEU A 87 25.00 -13.92 11.80
N ARG A 88 25.77 -12.90 12.23
CA ARG A 88 27.00 -12.43 11.58
C ARG A 88 26.84 -12.15 10.09
N VAL A 89 25.71 -11.54 9.72
CA VAL A 89 25.39 -11.13 8.34
C VAL A 89 25.37 -9.62 8.21
N SER A 90 25.56 -9.12 7.00
CA SER A 90 25.46 -7.69 6.74
C SER A 90 24.00 -7.19 6.88
N LYS A 91 23.85 -5.92 7.28
CA LYS A 91 22.52 -5.28 7.31
C LYS A 91 21.87 -5.22 5.92
N SER A 92 22.67 -5.14 4.85
CA SER A 92 22.16 -5.17 3.47
C SER A 92 21.53 -6.52 3.12
N SER A 93 22.11 -7.65 3.56
CA SER A 93 21.50 -8.98 3.39
C SER A 93 20.17 -9.08 4.13
N LEU A 94 20.11 -8.65 5.39
CA LEU A 94 18.85 -8.64 6.15
C LEU A 94 17.78 -7.75 5.50
N SER A 95 18.17 -6.60 4.95
CA SER A 95 17.24 -5.68 4.27
C SER A 95 16.59 -6.32 3.05
N VAL A 96 17.29 -7.20 2.34
CA VAL A 96 16.72 -7.99 1.24
C VAL A 96 15.82 -9.11 1.78
N TRP A 97 16.25 -9.81 2.82
CA TRP A 97 15.56 -10.99 3.33
C TRP A 97 14.27 -10.73 4.11
N LEU A 98 14.18 -9.57 4.78
CA LEU A 98 13.12 -9.24 5.73
C LEU A 98 12.19 -8.11 5.25
N ARG A 99 12.36 -7.63 4.01
CA ARG A 99 11.66 -6.43 3.50
C ARG A 99 10.14 -6.57 3.46
N ASP A 100 9.68 -7.79 3.20
CA ASP A 100 8.28 -8.18 3.09
C ASP A 100 7.62 -8.47 4.44
N LEU A 101 8.40 -8.58 5.52
CA LEU A 101 7.85 -8.82 6.85
C LEU A 101 7.36 -7.52 7.50
N PRO A 102 6.24 -7.58 8.25
CA PRO A 102 5.77 -6.43 9.01
C PRO A 102 6.79 -6.02 10.09
N LYS A 103 6.61 -4.80 10.59
CA LYS A 103 7.32 -4.38 11.79
C LYS A 103 6.78 -5.20 12.99
N PRO A 104 7.64 -5.84 13.80
CA PRO A 104 7.19 -6.63 14.92
C PRO A 104 6.57 -5.73 15.99
N GLU A 105 5.63 -6.31 16.71
CA GLU A 105 4.89 -5.66 17.78
C GLU A 105 5.79 -5.39 19.00
N THR A 106 6.73 -6.30 19.28
CA THR A 106 7.74 -6.15 20.32
C THR A 106 9.09 -5.75 19.73
N TYR A 107 9.86 -4.96 20.48
CA TYR A 107 11.21 -4.54 20.09
C TYR A 107 12.24 -5.15 21.04
N HIS A 108 13.07 -6.04 20.52
CA HIS A 108 14.17 -6.67 21.23
C HIS A 108 15.52 -6.16 20.68
N PRO A 109 16.26 -5.32 21.42
CA PRO A 109 17.56 -4.79 20.97
C PRO A 109 18.70 -5.83 21.00
N GLY A 110 18.40 -7.05 21.43
CA GLY A 110 19.38 -8.11 21.67
C GLY A 110 20.30 -7.80 22.83
N GLU A 111 21.39 -8.55 22.93
CA GLU A 111 22.39 -8.38 23.99
C GLU A 111 23.31 -7.18 23.71
N PRO A 112 23.89 -6.57 24.76
CA PRO A 112 24.94 -5.56 24.62
C PRO A 112 26.10 -6.09 23.76
N PRO A 113 26.71 -5.25 22.91
CA PRO A 113 27.95 -5.64 22.23
C PRO A 113 29.04 -5.99 23.24
N GLU A 114 29.85 -7.00 22.92
CA GLU A 114 31.06 -7.31 23.68
C GLU A 114 31.95 -6.07 23.79
N GLY A 115 32.48 -5.80 24.98
CA GLY A 115 33.31 -4.62 25.24
C GLY A 115 32.55 -3.29 25.42
N SER A 116 31.21 -3.29 25.36
CA SER A 116 30.42 -2.07 25.64
C SER A 116 30.40 -1.66 27.12
N GLY A 117 30.69 -2.60 28.03
CA GLY A 117 30.61 -2.37 29.48
C GLY A 117 29.20 -2.17 30.03
N MET A 118 28.17 -2.27 29.18
CA MET A 118 26.77 -2.07 29.57
C MET A 118 26.14 -3.38 30.04
N THR A 119 25.35 -3.30 31.10
CA THR A 119 24.41 -4.35 31.48
C THR A 119 23.30 -4.51 30.41
N PRO A 120 22.61 -5.67 30.36
CA PRO A 120 21.47 -5.84 29.47
C PRO A 120 20.38 -4.77 29.61
N GLN A 121 20.16 -4.28 30.85
CA GLN A 121 19.18 -3.22 31.12
C GLN A 121 19.64 -1.87 30.53
N GLU A 122 20.86 -1.45 30.79
CA GLU A 122 21.43 -0.19 30.25
C GLU A 122 21.46 -0.21 28.71
N TRP A 123 21.76 -1.37 28.12
CA TRP A 123 21.71 -1.54 26.67
C TRP A 123 20.29 -1.39 26.11
N ALA A 124 19.30 -1.96 26.78
CA ALA A 124 17.90 -1.83 26.40
C ALA A 124 17.43 -0.38 26.46
N GLU A 125 17.75 0.33 27.54
CA GLU A 125 17.47 1.76 27.72
C GLU A 125 18.16 2.62 26.66
N HIS A 126 19.45 2.38 26.41
CA HIS A 126 20.22 3.06 25.38
C HIS A 126 19.60 2.87 23.98
N CYS A 127 19.14 1.65 23.66
CA CYS A 127 18.47 1.38 22.39
C CYS A 127 17.08 2.03 22.32
N ALA A 128 16.31 2.00 23.39
CA ALA A 128 15.00 2.64 23.46
C ALA A 128 15.11 4.16 23.25
N HIS A 129 16.06 4.82 23.92
CA HIS A 129 16.30 6.26 23.77
C HIS A 129 16.76 6.61 22.35
N ARG A 130 17.63 5.81 21.73
CA ARG A 130 18.03 5.99 20.32
C ARG A 130 16.83 5.85 19.38
N GLN A 131 15.98 4.86 19.61
CA GLN A 131 14.79 4.59 18.82
C GLN A 131 13.76 5.72 18.96
N GLU A 132 13.61 6.28 20.16
CA GLU A 132 12.73 7.42 20.42
C GLU A 132 13.24 8.68 19.72
N ARG A 133 14.54 8.99 19.84
CA ARG A 133 15.15 10.10 19.10
C ARG A 133 14.96 9.96 17.59
N TYR A 134 15.12 8.76 17.04
CA TYR A 134 14.87 8.50 15.64
C TYR A 134 13.41 8.73 15.25
N ARG A 135 12.45 8.25 16.07
CA ARG A 135 11.01 8.46 15.83
C ARG A 135 10.65 9.94 15.88
N ARG A 136 11.14 10.66 16.88
CA ARG A 136 10.93 12.10 17.03
C ARG A 136 11.48 12.85 15.82
N ARG A 137 12.73 12.60 15.43
CA ARG A 137 13.33 13.21 14.24
C ARG A 137 12.51 12.91 12.98
N LYS A 138 12.08 11.66 12.78
CA LYS A 138 11.25 11.28 11.62
C LYS A 138 9.86 11.92 11.63
N ALA A 139 9.26 12.08 12.81
CA ALA A 139 7.99 12.78 12.98
C ALA A 139 8.15 14.28 12.69
N GLU A 140 9.24 14.90 13.14
CA GLU A 140 9.61 16.29 12.84
C GLU A 140 9.86 16.48 11.34
N GLU A 141 10.68 15.62 10.72
CA GLU A 141 10.92 15.62 9.26
C GLU A 141 9.59 15.50 8.48
N ARG A 142 8.74 14.54 8.85
CA ARG A 142 7.42 14.37 8.22
C ARG A 142 6.56 15.63 8.41
N ARG A 143 6.53 16.19 9.62
CA ARG A 143 5.75 17.39 9.93
C ARG A 143 6.23 18.58 9.11
N ALA A 144 7.54 18.77 8.99
CA ALA A 144 8.13 19.83 8.18
C ALA A 144 7.74 19.65 6.70
N GLN A 145 7.90 18.45 6.14
CA GLN A 145 7.49 18.15 4.76
C GLN A 145 6.01 18.42 4.51
N VAL A 146 5.13 18.00 5.44
CA VAL A 146 3.68 18.25 5.34
C VAL A 146 3.37 19.75 5.42
N VAL A 147 4.06 20.50 6.29
CA VAL A 147 3.88 21.95 6.40
C VAL A 147 4.34 22.68 5.14
N GLU A 148 5.50 22.32 4.59
CA GLU A 148 5.97 22.93 3.34
C GLU A 148 5.02 22.63 2.17
N ALA A 149 4.63 21.37 1.99
CA ALA A 149 3.66 21.00 0.95
C ALA A 149 2.29 21.68 1.14
N ALA A 150 1.85 21.90 2.38
CA ALA A 150 0.61 22.63 2.65
C ALA A 150 0.70 24.11 2.24
N LYS A 151 1.87 24.74 2.36
CA LYS A 151 2.09 26.12 1.92
C LYS A 151 2.09 26.27 0.40
N GLU A 152 2.51 25.24 -0.33
CA GLU A 152 2.55 25.24 -1.80
C GLU A 152 1.17 25.44 -2.45
N ILE A 153 0.08 25.09 -1.75
CA ILE A 153 -1.29 25.24 -2.26
C ILE A 153 -1.72 26.72 -2.37
N GLY A 154 -1.29 27.58 -1.45
CA GLY A 154 -1.71 28.97 -1.42
C GLY A 154 -3.22 29.16 -1.18
N GLU A 155 -3.74 30.31 -1.62
CA GLU A 155 -5.18 30.60 -1.59
C GLU A 155 -5.88 29.98 -2.81
N LEU A 156 -7.01 29.31 -2.58
CA LEU A 156 -7.80 28.70 -3.64
C LEU A 156 -8.82 29.71 -4.19
N THR A 157 -8.87 29.85 -5.51
CA THR A 157 -9.96 30.49 -6.22
C THR A 157 -11.10 29.51 -6.47
N ASP A 158 -12.23 30.04 -6.95
CA ASP A 158 -13.38 29.25 -7.38
C ASP A 158 -13.01 28.20 -8.44
N ARG A 159 -12.01 28.47 -9.28
CA ARG A 159 -11.55 27.53 -10.31
C ARG A 159 -10.88 26.30 -9.70
N GLU A 160 -9.97 26.47 -8.74
CA GLU A 160 -9.35 25.32 -8.06
C GLU A 160 -10.39 24.52 -7.28
N LEU A 161 -11.33 25.20 -6.60
CA LEU A 161 -12.42 24.54 -5.88
C LEU A 161 -13.35 23.75 -6.81
N LEU A 162 -13.65 24.29 -7.99
CA LEU A 162 -14.44 23.60 -9.02
C LEU A 162 -13.77 22.29 -9.48
N ILE A 163 -12.46 22.35 -9.76
CA ILE A 163 -11.66 21.20 -10.19
C ILE A 163 -11.59 20.15 -9.08
N ALA A 164 -11.20 20.57 -7.87
CA ALA A 164 -11.05 19.67 -6.72
C ALA A 164 -12.39 19.02 -6.33
N GLY A 165 -13.48 19.78 -6.33
CA GLY A 165 -14.82 19.29 -6.04
C GLY A 165 -15.34 18.30 -7.08
N ALA A 166 -15.12 18.57 -8.37
CA ALA A 166 -15.49 17.65 -9.45
C ALA A 166 -14.75 16.31 -9.34
N ILE A 167 -13.44 16.33 -9.08
CA ILE A 167 -12.65 15.11 -8.89
C ILE A 167 -13.01 14.38 -7.60
N ALA A 168 -13.20 15.10 -6.49
CA ALA A 168 -13.65 14.50 -5.23
C ALA A 168 -15.00 13.78 -5.43
N TYR A 169 -15.95 14.40 -6.13
CA TYR A 169 -17.19 13.74 -6.48
C TYR A 169 -16.98 12.50 -7.35
N TRP A 170 -16.10 12.56 -8.33
CA TRP A 170 -15.85 11.42 -9.21
C TRP A 170 -15.19 10.24 -8.48
N CYS A 171 -14.46 10.49 -7.40
CA CYS A 171 -13.84 9.45 -6.59
C CYS A 171 -14.77 8.89 -5.51
N GLU A 172 -15.49 9.75 -4.78
CA GLU A 172 -16.22 9.40 -3.55
C GLU A 172 -17.76 9.50 -3.70
N GLY A 173 -18.23 10.11 -4.79
CA GLY A 173 -19.64 10.32 -5.09
C GLY A 173 -20.31 9.11 -5.74
N SER A 174 -21.63 9.04 -5.62
CA SER A 174 -22.42 8.02 -6.29
C SER A 174 -22.57 8.35 -7.77
N LYS A 175 -22.23 7.39 -8.63
CA LYS A 175 -22.39 7.53 -10.08
C LYS A 175 -23.67 6.86 -10.54
N SER A 176 -24.35 7.50 -11.48
CA SER A 176 -25.45 6.90 -12.22
C SER A 176 -24.94 5.66 -12.96
N LYS A 177 -25.74 4.59 -12.97
CA LYS A 177 -25.44 3.35 -13.70
C LYS A 177 -26.60 3.02 -14.63
N PRO A 178 -26.38 2.33 -15.77
CA PRO A 178 -27.48 1.98 -16.68
C PRO A 178 -28.65 1.27 -15.98
N TRP A 179 -28.35 0.39 -15.02
CA TRP A 179 -29.34 -0.35 -14.23
C TRP A 179 -29.81 0.38 -12.95
N ARG A 180 -29.24 1.54 -12.65
CA ARG A 180 -29.56 2.34 -11.45
C ARG A 180 -29.30 3.81 -11.76
N ARG A 181 -30.17 4.37 -12.60
CA ARG A 181 -30.10 5.77 -12.98
C ARG A 181 -30.38 6.63 -11.75
N GLN A 182 -29.36 7.33 -11.28
CA GLN A 182 -29.46 8.26 -10.16
C GLN A 182 -29.07 9.64 -10.65
N GLY A 183 -30.05 10.54 -10.73
CA GLY A 183 -29.83 11.96 -10.99
C GLY A 183 -29.68 12.77 -9.69
N GLU A 184 -29.39 12.12 -8.56
CA GLU A 184 -29.15 12.83 -7.31
C GLU A 184 -27.64 12.78 -6.99
N VAL A 185 -27.06 13.94 -6.72
CA VAL A 185 -25.70 14.07 -6.19
C VAL A 185 -25.70 13.51 -4.77
N VAL A 186 -25.01 12.38 -4.61
CA VAL A 186 -24.81 11.73 -3.31
C VAL A 186 -23.31 11.60 -3.05
N PHE A 187 -22.85 12.16 -1.94
CA PHE A 187 -21.44 12.14 -1.54
C PHE A 187 -21.30 11.51 -0.16
N VAL A 188 -20.32 10.61 0.01
CA VAL A 188 -20.11 9.90 1.28
C VAL A 188 -18.65 10.02 1.70
N ASN A 189 -18.39 10.52 2.91
CA ASN A 189 -17.03 10.50 3.44
C ASN A 189 -16.97 10.51 4.98
N SER A 190 -15.87 10.05 5.55
CA SER A 190 -15.62 10.11 7.00
C SER A 190 -14.70 11.26 7.43
N ASP A 191 -14.05 11.94 6.49
CA ASP A 191 -13.19 13.08 6.76
C ASP A 191 -14.00 14.37 6.84
N PRO A 192 -14.03 15.07 7.99
CA PRO A 192 -14.81 16.30 8.15
C PRO A 192 -14.29 17.46 7.31
N HIS A 193 -12.98 17.53 7.01
CA HIS A 193 -12.41 18.58 6.16
C HIS A 193 -12.80 18.39 4.70
N LEU A 194 -12.80 17.14 4.21
CA LEU A 194 -13.28 16.83 2.86
C LEU A 194 -14.77 17.12 2.70
N VAL A 195 -15.58 16.79 3.72
CA VAL A 195 -17.01 17.13 3.74
C VAL A 195 -17.23 18.65 3.70
N ARG A 196 -16.50 19.43 4.51
CA ARG A 196 -16.60 20.91 4.49
C ARG A 196 -16.19 21.48 3.14
N MET A 197 -15.12 20.97 2.52
CA MET A 197 -14.70 21.39 1.19
C MET A 197 -15.79 21.07 0.15
N PHE A 198 -16.37 19.87 0.21
CA PHE A 198 -17.43 19.48 -0.72
C PHE A 198 -18.69 20.34 -0.56
N LEU A 199 -19.05 20.75 0.66
CA LEU A 199 -20.14 21.70 0.89
C LEU A 199 -19.85 23.08 0.27
N ARG A 200 -18.62 23.60 0.41
CA ARG A 200 -18.22 24.86 -0.27
C ARG A 200 -18.30 24.74 -1.78
N PHE A 201 -17.92 23.59 -2.33
CA PHE A 201 -18.06 23.30 -3.76
C PHE A 201 -19.54 23.26 -4.21
N LEU A 202 -20.43 22.69 -3.40
CA LEU A 202 -21.88 22.75 -3.66
C LEU A 202 -22.41 24.19 -3.62
N GLU A 203 -21.99 24.97 -2.62
CA GLU A 203 -22.33 26.40 -2.49
C GLU A 203 -21.88 27.19 -3.72
N LEU A 204 -20.64 26.98 -4.19
CA LEU A 204 -20.12 27.55 -5.44
C LEU A 204 -20.96 27.17 -6.66
N CYS A 205 -21.51 25.96 -6.67
CA CYS A 205 -22.39 25.50 -7.75
C CYS A 205 -23.82 26.02 -7.66
N GLY A 206 -24.16 26.79 -6.61
CA GLY A 206 -25.48 27.35 -6.35
C GLY A 206 -26.39 26.48 -5.49
N TRP A 207 -25.85 25.50 -4.76
CA TRP A 207 -26.62 24.67 -3.81
C TRP A 207 -26.31 25.09 -2.37
N SER A 208 -27.30 25.69 -1.72
CA SER A 208 -27.21 26.05 -0.31
C SER A 208 -27.28 24.81 0.60
N ARG A 209 -26.84 24.96 1.84
CA ARG A 209 -26.92 23.87 2.83
C ARG A 209 -28.36 23.43 3.11
N ASP A 210 -29.33 24.31 2.93
CA ASP A 210 -30.75 24.01 3.10
C ASP A 210 -31.32 23.13 1.97
N GLU A 211 -30.61 23.01 0.86
CA GLU A 211 -30.93 22.10 -0.24
C GLU A 211 -30.21 20.75 -0.12
N VAL A 212 -29.37 20.60 0.91
CA VAL A 212 -28.67 19.37 1.23
C VAL A 212 -29.33 18.69 2.42
N THR A 213 -29.57 17.39 2.29
CA THR A 213 -29.99 16.54 3.41
C THR A 213 -28.87 15.61 3.80
N PHE A 214 -28.77 15.30 5.09
CA PHE A 214 -27.69 14.52 5.66
C PHE A 214 -28.20 13.18 6.19
N ARG A 215 -27.33 12.16 6.21
CA ARG A 215 -27.58 10.89 6.89
C ARG A 215 -26.27 10.33 7.41
N LEU A 216 -26.27 9.84 8.65
CA LEU A 216 -25.13 9.09 9.17
C LEU A 216 -25.12 7.67 8.65
N SER A 217 -23.92 7.19 8.31
CA SER A 217 -23.61 5.79 8.05
C SER A 217 -22.60 5.32 9.08
N ILE A 218 -23.09 4.68 10.13
CA ILE A 218 -22.34 4.41 11.37
C ILE A 218 -22.58 2.97 11.83
N HIS A 219 -21.67 2.39 12.61
CA HIS A 219 -21.88 1.06 13.17
C HIS A 219 -22.85 1.08 14.35
N GLU A 220 -23.56 -0.02 14.54
CA GLU A 220 -24.57 -0.17 15.61
C GLU A 220 -24.00 -0.06 17.03
N ASN A 221 -22.71 -0.35 17.22
CA ASN A 221 -22.02 -0.28 18.52
C ASN A 221 -21.43 1.10 18.83
N ALA A 222 -21.65 2.11 17.97
CA ALA A 222 -21.10 3.45 18.17
C ALA A 222 -22.18 4.41 18.68
N ASP A 223 -21.75 5.50 19.31
CA ASP A 223 -22.65 6.55 19.79
C ASP A 223 -23.19 7.38 18.60
N VAL A 224 -24.46 7.14 18.28
CA VAL A 224 -25.16 7.80 17.17
C VAL A 224 -25.48 9.26 17.50
N GLU A 225 -25.80 9.56 18.75
CA GLU A 225 -26.18 10.91 19.17
C GLU A 225 -24.96 11.82 19.15
N ASP A 226 -23.84 11.34 19.70
CA ASP A 226 -22.57 12.04 19.66
C ASP A 226 -22.07 12.28 18.24
N ALA A 227 -22.10 11.24 17.40
CA ALA A 227 -21.79 11.39 15.98
C ALA A 227 -22.69 12.41 15.28
N THR A 228 -23.98 12.45 15.62
CA THR A 228 -24.93 13.41 15.03
C THR A 228 -24.58 14.84 15.43
N ARG A 229 -24.28 15.09 16.71
CA ARG A 229 -23.82 16.41 17.18
C ARG A 229 -22.53 16.83 16.50
N PHE A 230 -21.54 15.94 16.45
CA PHE A 230 -20.28 16.20 15.75
C PHE A 230 -20.50 16.60 14.30
N TRP A 231 -21.29 15.82 13.54
CA TRP A 231 -21.53 16.14 12.14
C TRP A 231 -22.41 17.38 11.95
N SER A 232 -23.35 17.64 12.84
CA SER A 232 -24.14 18.88 12.88
C SER A 232 -23.26 20.11 13.00
N GLU A 233 -22.26 20.09 13.88
CA GLU A 233 -21.25 21.16 14.00
C GLU A 233 -20.34 21.24 12.76
N VAL A 234 -20.00 20.10 12.16
CA VAL A 234 -19.16 20.05 10.95
C VAL A 234 -19.85 20.71 9.76
N VAL A 235 -21.14 20.43 9.55
CA VAL A 235 -21.88 20.96 8.39
C VAL A 235 -22.63 22.25 8.70
N GLY A 236 -22.73 22.64 9.97
CA GLY A 236 -23.39 23.87 10.41
C GLY A 236 -24.90 23.87 10.17
N VAL A 237 -25.57 22.73 10.38
CA VAL A 237 -27.03 22.59 10.32
C VAL A 237 -27.51 21.86 11.56
N PRO A 238 -28.73 22.12 12.06
CA PRO A 238 -29.19 21.51 13.30
C PRO A 238 -29.51 20.01 13.11
N PRO A 239 -29.41 19.18 14.17
CA PRO A 239 -29.56 17.71 14.09
C PRO A 239 -30.85 17.22 13.42
N GLU A 240 -31.93 18.00 13.48
CA GLU A 240 -33.24 17.67 12.90
C GLU A 240 -33.22 17.59 11.38
N ARG A 241 -32.18 18.15 10.74
CA ARG A 241 -31.94 18.07 9.29
C ARG A 241 -31.33 16.73 8.87
N PHE A 242 -30.97 15.86 9.82
CA PHE A 242 -30.42 14.55 9.54
C PHE A 242 -31.54 13.51 9.39
N ARG A 243 -31.51 12.76 8.29
CA ARG A 243 -32.33 11.57 8.10
C ARG A 243 -31.92 10.49 9.11
N ARG A 244 -32.84 9.55 9.36
CA ARG A 244 -32.59 8.36 10.16
C ARG A 244 -31.26 7.69 9.75
N PRO A 245 -30.35 7.43 10.71
CA PRO A 245 -29.03 6.86 10.44
C PRO A 245 -29.14 5.46 9.85
N THR A 246 -28.17 5.11 9.01
CA THR A 246 -27.95 3.74 8.55
C THR A 246 -26.97 3.04 9.48
N LEU A 247 -27.47 2.02 10.20
CA LEU A 247 -26.66 1.22 11.12
C LEU A 247 -26.01 0.05 10.38
N LYS A 248 -24.68 0.02 10.39
CA LYS A 248 -23.86 -1.08 9.85
C LYS A 248 -23.66 -2.13 10.94
N LYS A 249 -24.07 -3.36 10.64
CA LYS A 249 -23.84 -4.50 11.53
C LYS A 249 -22.35 -4.71 11.78
N HIS A 250 -22.00 -5.08 13.01
CA HIS A 250 -20.64 -5.44 13.36
C HIS A 250 -20.26 -6.79 12.74
N ASN A 251 -19.10 -6.88 12.09
CA ASN A 251 -18.52 -8.16 11.65
C ASN A 251 -17.27 -8.48 12.51
N PRO A 252 -17.37 -9.41 13.46
CA PRO A 252 -16.29 -9.73 14.39
C PRO A 252 -15.06 -10.38 13.72
N ARG A 253 -15.16 -10.81 12.46
CA ARG A 253 -14.01 -11.31 11.68
C ARG A 253 -13.08 -10.22 11.16
N THR A 254 -13.47 -8.95 11.29
CA THR A 254 -12.66 -7.82 10.83
C THR A 254 -11.96 -7.16 12.01
N VAL A 255 -10.62 -7.17 12.02
CA VAL A 255 -9.83 -6.40 12.99
C VAL A 255 -9.92 -4.92 12.60
N ARG A 256 -10.90 -4.23 13.16
CA ARG A 256 -11.15 -2.83 12.87
C ARG A 256 -10.21 -1.95 13.70
N LYS A 257 -9.49 -1.05 13.04
CA LYS A 257 -8.53 -0.13 13.69
C LYS A 257 -9.11 1.23 14.07
N LYS A 258 -10.21 1.67 13.43
CA LYS A 258 -10.92 2.92 13.76
C LYS A 258 -11.98 2.69 14.83
N THR A 259 -11.63 2.28 16.03
CA THR A 259 -12.57 2.05 17.14
C THR A 259 -12.19 2.98 18.29
N GLY A 260 -13.17 3.61 18.94
CA GLY A 260 -12.95 4.52 20.07
C GLY A 260 -13.83 5.76 20.02
N ASP A 261 -13.69 6.60 21.04
CA ASP A 261 -14.58 7.73 21.35
C ASP A 261 -14.61 8.83 20.28
N HIS A 262 -13.66 8.83 19.35
CA HIS A 262 -13.60 9.79 18.23
C HIS A 262 -14.18 9.23 16.92
N TYR A 263 -14.89 8.11 16.97
CA TYR A 263 -15.50 7.50 15.79
C TYR A 263 -16.92 8.01 15.54
N HIS A 264 -17.07 8.93 14.59
CA HIS A 264 -18.36 9.51 14.22
C HIS A 264 -18.99 8.93 12.94
N GLY A 265 -18.47 7.80 12.43
CA GLY A 265 -18.98 7.21 11.18
C GLY A 265 -18.63 8.00 9.91
N SER A 266 -19.36 7.73 8.84
CA SER A 266 -19.29 8.49 7.59
C SER A 266 -20.58 9.29 7.43
N LEU A 267 -20.47 10.51 6.92
CA LEU A 267 -21.61 11.32 6.55
C LEU A 267 -21.99 11.06 5.09
N VAL A 268 -23.28 10.87 4.83
CA VAL A 268 -23.86 10.85 3.50
C VAL A 268 -24.59 12.17 3.27
N LEU A 269 -24.23 12.87 2.20
CA LEU A 269 -24.85 14.11 1.76
C LEU A 269 -25.70 13.83 0.54
N TYR A 270 -26.92 14.38 0.51
CA TYR A 270 -27.84 14.29 -0.60
C TYR A 270 -28.23 15.70 -1.06
N ALA A 271 -27.71 16.17 -2.19
CA ALA A 271 -28.18 17.43 -2.76
C ALA A 271 -29.51 17.19 -3.46
N GLN A 272 -30.60 17.80 -2.97
CA GLN A 272 -31.93 17.53 -3.48
C GLN A 272 -32.11 18.11 -4.90
N LYS A 273 -32.92 17.44 -5.74
CA LYS A 273 -33.28 17.87 -7.11
C LYS A 273 -32.07 18.25 -7.99
N SER A 274 -30.99 17.49 -7.90
CA SER A 274 -29.66 17.84 -8.41
C SER A 274 -29.26 17.15 -9.72
N SER A 275 -30.22 16.75 -10.57
CA SER A 275 -29.92 16.01 -11.81
C SER A 275 -29.09 16.81 -12.81
N ARG A 276 -29.38 18.10 -12.95
CA ARG A 276 -28.56 19.01 -13.75
C ARG A 276 -27.17 19.19 -13.15
N LEU A 277 -27.06 19.28 -11.82
CA LEU A 277 -25.79 19.41 -11.13
C LEU A 277 -24.93 18.16 -11.29
N TYR A 278 -25.51 16.98 -11.17
CA TYR A 278 -24.84 15.70 -11.43
C TYR A 278 -24.19 15.67 -12.81
N ARG A 279 -24.94 16.04 -13.87
CA ARG A 279 -24.42 16.06 -15.24
C ARG A 279 -23.29 17.09 -15.41
N ARG A 280 -23.36 18.22 -14.71
CA ARG A 280 -22.24 19.18 -14.67
C ARG A 280 -20.98 18.55 -14.06
N PHE A 281 -21.13 17.83 -12.94
CA PHE A 281 -20.01 17.15 -12.28
C PHE A 281 -19.37 16.11 -13.19
N GLU A 282 -20.18 15.34 -13.92
CA GLU A 282 -19.70 14.39 -14.91
C GLU A 282 -18.89 15.07 -16.01
N GLY A 283 -19.41 16.13 -16.63
CA GLY A 283 -18.70 16.87 -17.67
C GLY A 283 -17.38 17.47 -17.16
N TRP A 284 -17.38 18.08 -15.97
CA TRP A 284 -16.17 18.64 -15.37
C TRP A 284 -15.13 17.58 -15.04
N ALA A 285 -15.54 16.46 -14.45
CA ALA A 285 -14.61 15.39 -14.10
C ALA A 285 -13.96 14.80 -15.35
N ARG A 286 -14.72 14.56 -16.42
CA ARG A 286 -14.17 14.11 -17.71
C ARG A 286 -13.16 15.12 -18.28
N ALA A 287 -13.53 16.39 -18.35
CA ALA A 287 -12.65 17.45 -18.85
C ALA A 287 -11.34 17.58 -18.04
N VAL A 288 -11.39 17.43 -16.71
CA VAL A 288 -10.19 17.48 -15.86
C VAL A 288 -9.29 16.26 -16.08
N MET A 289 -9.87 15.06 -16.26
CA MET A 289 -9.10 13.81 -16.39
C MET A 289 -8.54 13.58 -17.79
N GLN A 290 -9.27 13.96 -18.83
CA GLN A 290 -8.94 13.70 -20.24
C GLN A 290 -8.38 14.93 -20.95
N GLY A 291 -8.63 16.13 -20.42
CA GLY A 291 -8.48 17.38 -21.17
C GLY A 291 -9.78 17.75 -21.88
N THR A 292 -10.02 19.05 -22.03
CA THR A 292 -11.31 19.60 -22.47
C THR A 292 -11.71 19.14 -23.87
N GLU A 293 -10.79 19.21 -24.84
CA GLU A 293 -11.11 18.89 -26.25
C GLU A 293 -11.48 17.41 -26.42
N GLU A 294 -10.71 16.52 -25.80
CA GLU A 294 -10.95 15.07 -25.85
C GLU A 294 -12.27 14.72 -25.15
N ALA A 295 -12.52 15.29 -23.97
CA ALA A 295 -13.76 15.06 -23.24
C ALA A 295 -15.00 15.54 -24.02
N VAL A 296 -14.95 16.73 -24.64
CA VAL A 296 -16.07 17.24 -25.45
C VAL A 296 -16.34 16.32 -26.63
N THR A 297 -15.29 15.94 -27.35
CA THR A 297 -15.39 15.05 -28.51
C THR A 297 -15.98 13.69 -28.10
N GLU A 298 -15.53 13.10 -26.99
CA GLU A 298 -16.05 11.81 -26.52
C GLU A 298 -17.54 11.91 -26.13
N ILE A 299 -17.92 12.98 -25.40
CA ILE A 299 -19.30 13.18 -24.95
C ILE A 299 -20.24 13.37 -26.13
N GLU A 300 -19.87 14.18 -27.13
CA GLU A 300 -20.70 14.43 -28.32
C GLU A 300 -20.90 13.17 -29.18
N ASN A 301 -19.92 12.27 -29.20
CA ASN A 301 -19.99 11.02 -29.94
C ASN A 301 -20.62 9.85 -29.16
N THR A 302 -20.91 10.02 -27.87
CA THR A 302 -21.54 8.98 -27.05
C THR A 302 -23.05 9.02 -27.21
N GLU A 303 -23.63 8.03 -27.88
CA GLU A 303 -25.09 7.82 -27.85
C GLU A 303 -25.51 7.24 -26.49
N GLU A 304 -25.91 8.10 -25.55
CA GLU A 304 -26.53 7.63 -24.31
C GLU A 304 -27.94 7.09 -24.57
N PRO A 305 -28.31 5.93 -24.01
CA PRO A 305 -29.67 5.41 -24.13
C PRO A 305 -30.68 6.41 -23.53
N PRO A 306 -31.86 6.60 -24.15
CA PRO A 306 -32.82 7.63 -23.75
C PRO A 306 -33.22 7.52 -22.27
N TRP A 307 -33.42 8.69 -21.65
CA TRP A 307 -33.74 8.89 -20.23
C TRP A 307 -35.10 8.33 -19.84
#